data_AF-A0A964RT67-F1
#
_entry.id   AF-A0A964RT67-F1
#
_cell.length_a   1.000
_cell.length_b   1.000
_cell.length_c   1.000
_cell.angle_alpha   90.00
_cell.angle_beta   90.00
_cell.angle_gamma   90.00
#
_symmetry.space_group_name_H-M   'P 1'
#
loop_
_entity.id
_entity.type
_entity.pdbx_description
1 polymer ?
#
loop_
_entity_poly.entity_id
_entity_poly.type
_entity_poly.pdbx_seq_one_letter_code
_entity_poly.pdbx_strand_id
1 'polypeptide(L)' 'MEYTLSMVFTTEYGEKTSLSINGVKPDLTKAEVDTLMDTIISKNIFVVSSGALVGKGSA' A
#
# COMPACT_ATOMS: atom_id res chain seq x y z
N MET A 1 -16.42 5.72 14.47
CA MET A 1 -16.30 5.55 13.01
C MET A 1 -14.98 4.84 12.78
N GLU A 2 -14.98 3.68 12.15
CA GLU A 2 -13.74 3.04 11.70
C GLU A 2 -13.32 3.63 10.36
N TYR A 3 -12.06 4.02 10.25
CA TYR A 3 -11.48 4.48 9.00
C TYR A 3 -10.79 3.31 8.31
N THR A 4 -10.95 3.24 7.00
CA THR A 4 -10.28 2.25 6.15
C THR A 4 -9.36 2.98 5.19
N LEU A 5 -8.07 2.65 5.24
CA LEU A 5 -7.09 3.16 4.28
C LEU A 5 -6.94 2.15 3.15
N SER A 6 -7.34 2.54 1.95
CA SER A 6 -7.12 1.74 0.74
C SER A 6 -5.95 2.30 -0.05
N MET A 7 -4.96 1.45 -0.29
CA MET A 7 -3.73 1.76 -1.00
C MET A 7 -3.63 0.85 -2.21
N VAL A 8 -3.18 1.38 -3.34
CA VAL A 8 -2.91 0.56 -4.52
C VAL A 8 -1.41 0.50 -4.72
N PHE A 9 -0.90 -0.66 -5.08
CA PHE A 9 0.50 -0.92 -5.35
C PHE A 9 0.64 -1.54 -6.72
N THR A 10 1.75 -1.25 -7.39
CA THR A 10 2.15 -1.91 -8.63
C THR A 10 3.15 -3.01 -8.28
N THR A 11 2.97 -4.16 -8.89
CA THR A 11 3.79 -5.35 -8.71
C THR A 11 4.87 -5.46 -9.78
N GLU A 12 5.89 -6.28 -9.53
CA GLU A 12 7.00 -6.51 -10.47
C GLU A 12 6.52 -7.00 -11.85
N TYR A 13 5.42 -7.76 -11.88
CA TYR A 13 4.83 -8.27 -13.11
C TYR A 13 3.92 -7.26 -13.83
N GLY A 14 3.86 -6.00 -13.35
CA GLY A 14 3.06 -4.93 -13.94
C GLY A 14 1.58 -4.94 -13.55
N GLU A 15 1.16 -5.85 -12.66
CA GLU A 15 -0.21 -5.86 -12.14
C GLU A 15 -0.38 -4.88 -10.97
N LYS A 16 -1.63 -4.49 -10.71
CA LYS A 16 -1.98 -3.65 -9.55
C LYS A 16 -2.63 -4.50 -8.47
N THR A 17 -2.16 -4.33 -7.23
CA THR A 17 -2.77 -4.93 -6.04
C THR A 17 -3.28 -3.83 -5.12
N SER A 18 -4.51 -3.96 -4.63
CA SER A 18 -5.05 -3.10 -3.58
C SER A 18 -4.86 -3.73 -2.20
N LEU A 19 -4.41 -2.91 -1.24
CA LEU A 19 -4.29 -3.26 0.17
C LEU A 19 -5.19 -2.33 0.98
N SER A 20 -6.12 -2.90 1.73
CA SER A 20 -7.01 -2.17 2.61
C SER A 20 -6.68 -2.47 4.07
N ILE A 21 -6.44 -1.41 4.85
CA ILE A 21 -6.15 -1.50 6.27
C ILE A 21 -7.32 -0.88 7.03
N ASN A 22 -7.99 -1.70 7.85
CA ASN A 22 -9.07 -1.26 8.74
C ASN A 22 -8.49 -0.75 10.07
N GLY A 23 -9.19 0.18 10.71
CA GLY A 23 -8.79 0.70 12.02
C GLY A 23 -7.63 1.69 11.97
N VAL A 24 -7.45 2.38 10.84
CA VAL A 24 -6.42 3.42 10.72
C VAL A 24 -6.78 4.66 11.53
N LYS A 25 -5.77 5.42 11.94
CA LYS A 25 -5.98 6.69 12.64
C LYS A 25 -6.76 7.66 11.73
N PRO A 26 -7.71 8.43 12.29
CA PRO A 26 -8.48 9.42 11.54
C PRO A 26 -7.62 10.58 11.01
N ASP A 27 -6.56 10.95 11.75
CA ASP A 27 -5.65 12.05 11.39
C ASP A 27 -4.46 11.59 10.53
N LEU A 28 -4.61 10.52 9.75
CA LEU A 28 -3.53 10.07 8.87
C LEU A 28 -3.32 11.06 7.73
N THR A 29 -2.12 11.63 7.68
CA THR A 29 -1.74 12.57 6.63
C THR A 29 -1.29 11.81 5.37
N LYS A 30 -1.39 12.47 4.21
CA LYS A 30 -0.92 11.90 2.95
C LYS A 30 0.58 11.52 3.00
N ALA A 31 1.40 12.30 3.70
CA ALA A 31 2.82 12.02 3.88
C ALA A 31 3.09 10.74 4.68
N GLU A 32 2.28 10.47 5.72
CA GLU A 32 2.36 9.23 6.50
C GLU A 32 1.93 8.02 5.66
N VAL A 33 0.88 8.17 4.85
CA VAL A 33 0.45 7.13 3.89
C VAL A 33 1.56 6.84 2.88
N ASP A 34 2.16 7.87 2.29
CA ASP A 34 3.27 7.73 1.34
C ASP A 34 4.47 7.02 1.98
N THR A 35 4.84 7.42 3.19
CA THR A 35 5.96 6.81 3.94
C THR A 35 5.67 5.34 4.26
N LEU A 36 4.42 5.02 4.63
CA LEU A 36 3.98 3.64 4.85
C LEU A 36 4.09 2.82 3.56
N MET A 37 3.59 3.35 2.44
CA MET A 37 3.69 2.69 1.13
C MET A 37 5.16 2.44 0.74
N ASP A 38 6.03 3.44 0.89
CA ASP A 38 7.46 3.31 0.58
C ASP A 38 8.15 2.30 1.52
N THR A 39 7.76 2.25 2.79
CA THR A 39 8.26 1.23 3.74
C THR A 39 7.82 -0.17 3.33
N ILE A 40 6.56 -0.35 2.90
CA ILE A 40 6.04 -1.63 2.42
C ILE A 40 6.83 -2.14 1.21
N ILE A 41 7.09 -1.26 0.24
CA ILE A 41 7.89 -1.56 -0.97
C ILE A 41 9.34 -1.85 -0.58
N SER A 42 9.96 -1.00 0.24
CA SER A 42 11.36 -1.14 0.66
C SER A 42 11.60 -2.40 1.48
N LYS A 43 10.64 -2.78 2.33
CA LYS A 43 10.71 -4.03 3.10
C LYS A 43 10.60 -5.25 2.19
N ASN A 44 9.89 -5.13 1.07
CA ASN A 44 9.61 -6.22 0.14
C ASN A 44 9.13 -7.50 0.86
N ILE A 45 8.38 -7.33 1.95
CA ILE A 45 7.89 -8.42 2.81
C ILE A 45 6.55 -8.98 2.32
N PHE A 46 5.87 -8.25 1.43
CA PHE A 46 4.61 -8.66 0.85
C PHE A 46 4.87 -9.19 -0.56
N VAL A 47 4.82 -10.52 -0.69
CA VAL A 47 4.78 -11.19 -1.99
C VAL A 47 3.34 -11.56 -2.26
N VAL A 48 2.81 -11.05 -3.36
CA VAL A 48 1.50 -11.45 -3.88
C VAL A 48 1.69 -12.40 -5.06
N SER A 49 0.59 -12.98 -5.54
CA SER A 49 0.59 -13.89 -6.67
C SER A 49 1.27 -13.30 -7.91
N SER A 50 1.18 -11.98 -8.08
CA SER A 50 1.80 -11.20 -9.15
C SER A 50 3.14 -10.58 -8.76
N GLY A 51 3.85 -11.15 -7.79
CA GLY A 51 5.22 -10.80 -7.43
C GLY A 51 5.36 -9.79 -6.29
N ALA A 52 6.55 -9.21 -6.18
CA ALA A 52 6.89 -8.20 -5.20
C ALA A 52 6.17 -6.87 -5.47
N LEU A 53 5.85 -6.12 -4.42
CA LEU A 53 5.35 -4.75 -4.55
C LEU A 53 6.52 -3.82 -4.88
N VAL A 54 6.53 -3.25 -6.09
CA VAL A 54 7.66 -2.44 -6.61
C VAL A 54 7.33 -0.97 -6.77
N GLY A 55 6.05 -0.58 -6.68
CA GLY A 55 5.65 0.81 -6.90
C GLY A 55 4.33 1.19 -6.22
N LYS A 56 4.14 2.51 -6.06
CA LYS A 56 2.89 3.11 -5.58
C LYS A 56 1.90 3.16 -6.74
N GLY A 57 0.79 2.47 -6.59
CA GLY A 57 -0.31 2.50 -7.55
C GLY A 57 -1.23 3.67 -7.25
N SER A 58 -1.60 4.41 -8.28
CA SER A 58 -2.73 5.33 -8.21
C SER A 58 -4.03 4.54 -8.34
N ALA A 59 -4.96 4.77 -7.41
CA ALA A 59 -6.34 4.29 -7.49
C ALA A 59 -7.07 4.96 -8.66
#